data_AF-A0AAJ1UKK4-F1
#
_entry.id   AF-A0AAJ1UKK4-F1
#
_cell.length_a   1.000
_cell.length_b   1.000
_cell.length_c   1.000
_cell.angle_alpha   90.00
_cell.angle_beta   90.00
_cell.angle_gamma   90.00
#
_symmetry.space_group_name_H-M   'P 1'
#
loop_
_entity.id
_entity.type
_entity.pdbx_description
1 polymer ?
#
loop_
_entity_poly.entity_id
_entity_poly.type
_entity_poly.pdbx_seq_one_letter_code
_entity_poly.pdbx_strand_id
1 'polypeptide(L)'
;MSDNTSETGSADAPAEKRVRKPRVSKAAAPAAAETSAAPAQPTLPLAAAPEAPAPAAAPAPSAPAAEAPASSGGGEGGEGRESGQPRQQNHQGGGQNQGQNPYNQSGQQGQGQGQGNRRDRFRNRRDRDRNNRFRDDGMSNDGGEQQPFVPRPHANVPEGFPVYSLSDLKRMPAQKLLEIAEQLQISEGVARARKQDVIFALLKVLTRHGDGVAADGVLEILPDGFGFLRAAEASYLAGPDDTYISPSQIRRFNLRTGDHISGRIRFPKDGERYFALNIVDTINGEPIEASKNKVLFENLTALFPRRRFTLERGNGSSEDITGRILDLMAPQGKGQRSLIVSQPKAGKTMMMQQVATAITTNHPDVHLIVLLIDERPEEVTEMQRTVRGEVISSTFDEPAARHVQVAEMVIERAKRLVEHKKDVVILLDSITRLARAYNNVVPSSGKVLTGGVDANALHRPKRFFGAARNVEEGGSLTIIATALVDTGSKMDEVIYEEFKGTGNSEVHLSRRIAEKRVFPAIDINRSGTRREDLLIEPELLQKIWILRKLLHPMDEMAAMEFLLDKMKNTKSNDEFFGSMKR
;
A
#
# COMPACT_ATOMS: atom_id res chain seq x y z
N MET A 1 51.60 13.38 -11.46
CA MET A 1 51.70 14.82 -11.70
C MET A 1 50.58 15.44 -10.86
N SER A 2 50.74 15.65 -9.54
CA SER A 2 51.86 16.28 -8.81
C SER A 2 51.93 17.80 -9.13
N ASP A 3 52.19 18.68 -8.16
CA ASP A 3 53.04 18.47 -6.98
C ASP A 3 52.38 18.67 -5.60
N ASN A 4 53.02 18.08 -4.59
CA ASN A 4 52.83 18.36 -3.16
C ASN A 4 53.82 19.44 -2.71
N THR A 5 53.56 20.07 -1.57
CA THR A 5 54.63 20.52 -0.66
C THR A 5 54.20 20.31 0.79
N SER A 6 55.11 19.86 1.65
CA SER A 6 54.80 19.40 3.00
C SER A 6 56.02 19.38 3.91
N GLU A 7 56.00 20.18 4.98
CA GLU A 7 56.84 20.07 6.19
C GLU A 7 55.92 20.49 7.36
N THR A 8 55.71 19.73 8.44
CA THR A 8 56.64 19.38 9.54
C THR A 8 57.26 20.61 10.23
N GLY A 9 57.24 20.77 11.56
CA GLY A 9 56.58 19.95 12.58
C GLY A 9 57.40 19.89 13.88
N SER A 10 56.92 20.52 14.95
CA SER A 10 57.43 20.36 16.32
C SER A 10 56.37 20.83 17.33
N ALA A 11 56.50 20.40 18.59
CA ALA A 11 55.56 20.70 19.66
C ALA A 11 56.32 21.13 20.92
N ASP A 12 55.78 22.11 21.66
CA ASP A 12 55.55 22.01 23.11
C ASP A 12 54.96 23.31 23.69
N ALA A 13 53.78 23.21 24.33
CA ALA A 13 53.22 24.21 25.23
C ALA A 13 52.11 23.57 26.09
N PRO A 14 52.19 23.58 27.44
CA PRO A 14 51.23 22.88 28.30
C PRO A 14 49.94 23.67 28.56
N ALA A 15 48.82 22.95 28.73
CA ALA A 15 47.49 23.54 28.92
C ALA A 15 47.17 23.91 30.39
N GLU A 16 46.53 25.06 30.59
CA GLU A 16 46.10 25.53 31.92
C GLU A 16 44.84 24.81 32.45
N LYS A 17 44.80 24.60 33.77
CA LYS A 17 43.69 23.93 34.47
C LYS A 17 42.58 24.93 34.88
N ARG A 18 41.40 24.83 34.27
CA ARG A 18 40.18 25.51 34.79
C ARG A 18 39.48 24.69 35.87
N VAL A 19 39.38 25.25 37.08
CA VAL A 19 38.75 24.63 38.26
C VAL A 19 37.23 24.76 38.23
N ARG A 20 36.51 23.70 38.61
CA ARG A 20 35.03 23.71 38.79
C ARG A 20 34.66 24.07 40.23
N LYS A 21 33.64 24.93 40.41
CA LYS A 21 32.98 25.13 41.71
C LYS A 21 31.90 24.06 41.93
N PRO A 22 31.76 23.47 43.14
CA PRO A 22 30.66 22.58 43.47
C PRO A 22 29.35 23.35 43.69
N ARG A 23 28.20 22.69 43.50
CA ARG A 23 26.87 23.23 43.83
C ARG A 23 26.23 22.40 44.95
N VAL A 24 25.64 23.07 45.92
CA VAL A 24 25.18 22.49 47.19
C VAL A 24 23.93 21.62 47.02
N SER A 25 23.92 20.45 47.67
CA SER A 25 22.75 19.59 47.87
C SER A 25 21.84 20.14 48.97
N LYS A 26 20.53 20.23 48.74
CA LYS A 26 19.54 20.57 49.77
C LYS A 26 18.80 19.31 50.25
N ALA A 27 18.64 19.17 51.55
CA ALA A 27 18.08 17.98 52.20
C ALA A 27 16.54 17.88 52.08
N ALA A 28 16.02 16.70 52.42
CA ALA A 28 14.60 16.40 52.48
C ALA A 28 13.87 17.14 53.62
N ALA A 29 12.54 17.20 53.52
CA ALA A 29 11.63 17.61 54.60
C ALA A 29 10.78 16.40 55.03
N PRO A 30 10.40 16.29 56.32
CA PRO A 30 9.72 15.11 56.86
C PRO A 30 8.21 15.12 56.63
N ALA A 31 7.60 13.94 56.78
CA ALA A 31 6.15 13.80 56.90
C ALA A 31 5.69 14.03 58.35
N ALA A 32 4.53 14.66 58.50
CA ALA A 32 3.73 14.65 59.71
C ALA A 32 2.25 14.67 59.29
N ALA A 33 1.39 13.97 60.05
CA ALA A 33 -0.04 13.97 59.84
C ALA A 33 -0.73 14.19 61.19
N GLU A 34 -1.76 15.04 61.23
CA GLU A 34 -2.88 14.90 62.15
C GLU A 34 -4.08 15.76 61.73
N THR A 35 -5.20 15.60 62.43
CA THR A 35 -6.55 15.98 61.99
C THR A 35 -7.04 17.33 62.51
N SER A 36 -7.84 18.05 61.72
CA SER A 36 -8.87 18.96 62.24
C SER A 36 -10.04 19.14 61.25
N ALA A 37 -11.20 19.57 61.76
CA ALA A 37 -12.47 19.58 61.03
C ALA A 37 -12.65 20.76 60.04
N ALA A 38 -13.65 20.63 59.16
CA ALA A 38 -14.08 21.67 58.22
C ALA A 38 -15.14 22.61 58.81
N PRO A 39 -15.25 23.84 58.28
CA PRO A 39 -16.51 24.60 58.24
C PRO A 39 -17.08 24.65 56.81
N ALA A 40 -18.40 24.51 56.67
CA ALA A 40 -19.09 24.59 55.38
C ALA A 40 -19.49 26.04 55.01
N GLN A 41 -19.44 26.38 53.72
CA GLN A 41 -19.96 27.62 53.13
C GLN A 41 -20.61 27.35 51.75
N PRO A 42 -21.53 28.21 51.26
CA PRO A 42 -22.81 27.69 50.77
C PRO A 42 -22.85 27.20 49.31
N THR A 43 -23.69 26.20 49.07
CA THR A 43 -24.18 25.84 47.73
C THR A 43 -25.11 26.92 47.19
N LEU A 44 -24.71 27.58 46.10
CA LEU A 44 -25.61 28.41 45.30
C LEU A 44 -26.62 27.51 44.56
N PRO A 45 -27.90 27.92 44.44
CA PRO A 45 -28.91 27.12 43.74
C PRO A 45 -28.65 27.06 42.24
N LEU A 46 -28.84 25.88 41.65
CA LEU A 46 -28.79 25.69 40.20
C LEU A 46 -29.94 26.48 39.55
N ALA A 47 -29.60 27.45 38.69
CA ALA A 47 -30.58 28.01 37.76
C ALA A 47 -30.94 26.96 36.70
N ALA A 48 -32.22 26.68 36.52
CA ALA A 48 -32.68 25.71 35.53
C ALA A 48 -32.34 26.18 34.11
N ALA A 49 -31.82 25.27 33.27
CA ALA A 49 -31.68 25.53 31.84
C ALA A 49 -33.07 25.55 31.17
N PRO A 50 -33.34 26.46 30.22
CA PRO A 50 -34.60 26.46 29.48
C PRO A 50 -34.69 25.20 28.60
N GLU A 51 -35.89 24.64 28.49
CA GLU A 51 -36.15 23.46 27.67
C GLU A 51 -35.87 23.72 26.19
N ALA A 52 -35.21 22.77 25.52
CA ALA A 52 -35.06 22.81 24.08
C ALA A 52 -36.40 22.45 23.40
N PRO A 53 -36.85 23.19 22.37
CA PRO A 53 -38.09 22.90 21.68
C PRO A 53 -38.03 21.54 20.98
N ALA A 54 -39.10 20.76 21.07
CA ALA A 54 -39.17 19.43 20.50
C ALA A 54 -39.01 19.43 18.97
N PRO A 55 -38.30 18.44 18.38
CA PRO A 55 -38.13 18.36 16.94
C PRO A 55 -39.47 18.09 16.24
N ALA A 56 -39.75 18.85 15.17
CA ALA A 56 -40.93 18.64 14.35
C ALA A 56 -40.92 17.26 13.67
N ALA A 57 -42.10 16.66 13.53
CA ALA A 57 -42.24 15.31 12.97
C ALA A 57 -41.80 15.24 11.50
N ALA A 58 -41.06 14.19 11.15
CA ALA A 58 -40.69 13.91 9.76
C ALA A 58 -41.91 13.47 8.94
N PRO A 59 -42.09 13.94 7.68
CA PRO A 59 -43.15 13.46 6.81
C PRO A 59 -42.90 11.99 6.42
N ALA A 60 -43.98 11.21 6.35
CA ALA A 60 -43.92 9.79 6.03
C ALA A 60 -43.53 9.53 4.55
N PRO A 61 -42.85 8.40 4.25
CA PRO A 61 -42.50 8.03 2.87
C PRO A 61 -43.74 7.64 2.07
N SER A 62 -43.84 8.12 0.84
CA SER A 62 -44.89 7.73 -0.10
C SER A 62 -44.62 6.33 -0.68
N ALA A 63 -45.67 5.48 -0.69
CA ALA A 63 -45.64 4.16 -1.31
C ALA A 63 -45.72 4.24 -2.85
N PRO A 64 -45.19 3.26 -3.59
CA PRO A 64 -45.21 3.27 -5.06
C PRO A 64 -46.61 3.03 -5.62
N ALA A 65 -46.94 3.74 -6.71
CA ALA A 65 -48.16 3.51 -7.49
C ALA A 65 -47.99 2.30 -8.43
N ALA A 66 -49.08 1.54 -8.62
CA ALA A 66 -49.13 0.37 -9.50
C ALA A 66 -49.63 0.72 -10.92
N GLU A 67 -49.52 -0.25 -11.83
CA GLU A 67 -49.84 -0.13 -13.26
C GLU A 67 -51.34 -0.18 -13.60
N ALA A 68 -51.63 -0.01 -14.91
CA ALA A 68 -52.87 -0.33 -15.66
C ALA A 68 -53.91 0.80 -15.87
N PRO A 69 -54.70 0.78 -16.97
CA PRO A 69 -54.31 0.35 -18.33
C PRO A 69 -54.89 1.21 -19.50
N ALA A 70 -54.22 1.09 -20.66
CA ALA A 70 -54.78 1.07 -22.03
C ALA A 70 -55.73 2.17 -22.60
N SER A 71 -55.32 2.68 -23.78
CA SER A 71 -56.07 2.69 -25.06
C SER A 71 -56.50 4.02 -25.74
N SER A 72 -56.41 3.98 -27.08
CA SER A 72 -57.19 4.71 -28.11
C SER A 72 -56.94 6.21 -28.44
N GLY A 73 -56.84 6.49 -29.75
CA GLY A 73 -57.04 7.81 -30.40
C GLY A 73 -55.90 8.85 -30.30
N GLY A 74 -55.58 9.66 -31.32
CA GLY A 74 -55.99 9.62 -32.74
C GLY A 74 -55.89 10.99 -33.43
N GLY A 75 -55.10 11.10 -34.52
CA GLY A 75 -54.95 12.32 -35.35
C GLY A 75 -54.09 13.45 -34.72
N GLU A 76 -53.65 14.48 -35.47
CA GLU A 76 -53.60 14.66 -36.94
C GLU A 76 -52.63 15.81 -37.34
N GLY A 77 -52.17 15.87 -38.60
CA GLY A 77 -51.22 16.86 -39.15
C GLY A 77 -49.73 16.52 -38.92
N GLY A 78 -48.78 16.69 -39.86
CA GLY A 78 -48.77 17.39 -41.16
C GLY A 78 -47.95 18.69 -41.07
N GLU A 79 -46.93 19.00 -41.89
CA GLU A 79 -46.32 18.38 -43.09
C GLU A 79 -44.78 18.63 -43.03
N GLY A 80 -43.86 18.03 -43.82
CA GLY A 80 -43.93 16.98 -44.84
C GLY A 80 -42.72 17.02 -45.81
N ARG A 81 -42.49 15.94 -46.59
CA ARG A 81 -41.57 15.83 -47.77
C ARG A 81 -40.05 15.88 -47.45
N GLU A 82 -39.13 15.16 -48.12
CA GLU A 82 -39.10 14.14 -49.20
C GLU A 82 -38.12 12.99 -48.79
N SER A 83 -37.89 11.88 -49.51
CA SER A 83 -38.38 11.36 -50.80
C SER A 83 -39.05 9.97 -50.61
N GLY A 84 -38.70 8.80 -51.15
CA GLY A 84 -37.67 8.35 -52.12
C GLY A 84 -37.74 6.82 -52.33
N GLN A 85 -37.63 6.34 -53.58
CA GLN A 85 -37.70 4.91 -53.99
C GLN A 85 -37.11 4.72 -55.42
N PRO A 86 -36.93 3.48 -55.98
CA PRO A 86 -36.47 2.21 -55.38
C PRO A 86 -35.52 1.38 -56.29
N ARG A 87 -35.01 0.22 -55.81
CA ARG A 87 -34.77 -1.10 -56.50
C ARG A 87 -33.81 -1.95 -55.63
N GLN A 88 -33.99 -3.23 -55.28
CA GLN A 88 -34.42 -4.49 -55.93
C GLN A 88 -33.34 -5.30 -56.70
N GLN A 89 -33.04 -6.49 -56.16
CA GLN A 89 -32.51 -7.72 -56.81
C GLN A 89 -31.02 -7.71 -57.27
N ASN A 90 -30.27 -8.83 -57.32
CA ASN A 90 -30.62 -10.26 -57.17
C ASN A 90 -29.45 -11.20 -56.77
N HIS A 91 -29.78 -12.41 -56.24
CA HIS A 91 -28.98 -13.68 -56.24
C HIS A 91 -27.66 -13.74 -55.40
N GLN A 92 -27.11 -14.86 -54.90
CA GLN A 92 -27.41 -16.33 -54.84
C GLN A 92 -26.57 -16.96 -53.66
N GLY A 93 -26.63 -18.23 -53.21
CA GLY A 93 -27.55 -19.36 -53.48
C GLY A 93 -26.96 -20.77 -53.17
N GLY A 94 -27.40 -21.46 -52.09
CA GLY A 94 -27.06 -22.89 -51.74
C GLY A 94 -26.04 -23.07 -50.60
N GLY A 95 -25.97 -24.19 -49.84
CA GLY A 95 -26.82 -25.41 -49.71
C GLY A 95 -26.41 -26.22 -48.46
N GLN A 96 -27.33 -26.71 -47.61
CA GLN A 96 -27.91 -28.08 -47.54
C GLN A 96 -27.07 -29.16 -46.78
N ASN A 97 -27.72 -30.31 -46.47
CA ASN A 97 -27.44 -31.16 -45.30
C ASN A 97 -27.68 -32.67 -45.58
N GLN A 98 -26.80 -33.57 -45.07
CA GLN A 98 -26.90 -35.04 -44.84
C GLN A 98 -25.47 -35.60 -44.58
N GLY A 99 -25.21 -36.71 -43.88
CA GLY A 99 -26.08 -37.56 -43.04
C GLY A 99 -26.06 -39.06 -43.39
N GLN A 100 -25.32 -39.91 -42.65
CA GLN A 100 -25.51 -41.38 -42.61
C GLN A 100 -24.80 -42.10 -41.44
N ASN A 101 -25.20 -43.36 -41.21
CA ASN A 101 -24.81 -44.32 -40.13
C ASN A 101 -24.61 -45.73 -40.81
N PRO A 102 -24.17 -46.86 -40.18
CA PRO A 102 -25.05 -47.66 -39.28
C PRO A 102 -24.44 -48.79 -38.35
N TYR A 103 -25.31 -49.42 -37.50
CA TYR A 103 -25.30 -50.82 -36.94
C TYR A 103 -24.13 -51.32 -36.02
N ASN A 104 -24.26 -52.33 -35.12
CA ASN A 104 -25.36 -53.16 -34.54
C ASN A 104 -24.94 -53.63 -33.11
N GLN A 105 -25.70 -53.51 -32.00
CA GLN A 105 -26.85 -54.28 -31.44
C GLN A 105 -26.58 -55.63 -30.70
N SER A 106 -26.83 -55.63 -29.38
CA SER A 106 -27.35 -56.71 -28.48
C SER A 106 -27.38 -56.14 -27.03
N GLY A 107 -28.20 -56.55 -26.03
CA GLY A 107 -29.12 -57.69 -25.84
C GLY A 107 -28.59 -58.62 -24.72
N GLN A 108 -29.29 -58.96 -23.61
CA GLN A 108 -30.66 -58.70 -23.15
C GLN A 108 -30.82 -58.95 -21.61
N GLN A 109 -31.74 -58.23 -20.94
CA GLN A 109 -32.48 -58.47 -19.65
C GLN A 109 -31.90 -59.30 -18.47
N GLY A 110 -32.21 -58.84 -17.24
CA GLY A 110 -32.21 -59.63 -16.00
C GLY A 110 -32.89 -58.90 -14.83
N GLN A 111 -33.74 -59.58 -14.05
CA GLN A 111 -34.49 -59.03 -12.90
C GLN A 111 -33.85 -59.46 -11.56
N GLY A 112 -34.06 -58.69 -10.47
CA GLY A 112 -33.67 -59.15 -9.12
C GLY A 112 -33.83 -58.10 -8.01
N GLN A 113 -34.51 -58.46 -6.92
CA GLN A 113 -34.72 -57.62 -5.73
C GLN A 113 -33.47 -57.55 -4.84
N GLY A 114 -33.35 -56.52 -3.99
CA GLY A 114 -32.32 -56.50 -2.94
C GLY A 114 -32.20 -55.18 -2.18
N GLN A 115 -32.90 -55.06 -1.04
CA GLN A 115 -32.59 -54.03 -0.03
C GLN A 115 -31.30 -54.42 0.70
N GLY A 116 -30.31 -53.51 0.76
CA GLY A 116 -29.01 -53.77 1.38
C GLY A 116 -28.30 -52.49 1.80
N ASN A 117 -27.71 -52.48 2.99
CA ASN A 117 -27.25 -51.26 3.65
C ASN A 117 -26.05 -50.57 2.96
N ARG A 118 -26.03 -49.24 3.01
CA ARG A 118 -24.90 -48.42 2.51
C ARG A 118 -23.61 -48.56 3.32
N ARG A 119 -23.61 -49.33 4.41
CA ARG A 119 -22.50 -49.41 5.39
C ARG A 119 -21.38 -50.37 4.97
N ASP A 120 -21.71 -51.46 4.29
CA ASP A 120 -20.75 -52.54 3.97
C ASP A 120 -19.84 -52.23 2.78
N ARG A 121 -20.29 -51.33 1.89
CA ARG A 121 -19.50 -50.84 0.74
C ARG A 121 -18.22 -50.08 1.14
N PHE A 122 -18.06 -49.69 2.41
CA PHE A 122 -16.87 -49.02 2.93
C PHE A 122 -15.84 -49.94 3.61
N ARG A 123 -16.17 -51.21 3.90
CA ARG A 123 -15.17 -52.17 4.41
C ARG A 123 -14.36 -52.80 3.27
N ASN A 124 -15.03 -53.40 2.29
CA ASN A 124 -14.40 -54.16 1.19
C ASN A 124 -13.45 -53.35 0.27
N ARG A 125 -13.33 -52.03 0.44
CA ARG A 125 -12.33 -51.21 -0.26
C ARG A 125 -11.00 -51.09 0.51
N ARG A 126 -10.99 -51.28 1.84
CA ARG A 126 -9.80 -51.07 2.68
C ARG A 126 -8.86 -52.28 2.74
N ASP A 127 -9.39 -53.47 2.47
CA ASP A 127 -8.63 -54.72 2.54
C ASP A 127 -7.97 -55.12 1.21
N ARG A 128 -8.39 -54.54 0.06
CA ARG A 128 -7.72 -54.76 -1.23
C ARG A 128 -6.37 -54.05 -1.33
N ASP A 129 -6.25 -52.83 -0.79
CA ASP A 129 -5.03 -52.02 -0.88
C ASP A 129 -3.88 -52.49 0.04
N ARG A 130 -4.11 -53.49 0.91
CA ARG A 130 -3.06 -54.09 1.76
C ARG A 130 -2.33 -55.27 1.13
N ASN A 131 -2.96 -56.00 0.21
CA ASN A 131 -2.44 -57.31 -0.23
C ASN A 131 -1.63 -57.27 -1.54
N ASN A 132 -1.37 -56.09 -2.09
CA ASN A 132 -0.67 -55.91 -3.38
C ASN A 132 0.71 -55.25 -3.21
N ARG A 133 1.45 -55.62 -2.15
CA ARG A 133 2.82 -55.14 -1.85
C ARG A 133 3.92 -56.21 -1.83
N PHE A 134 3.57 -57.45 -2.15
CA PHE A 134 4.53 -58.54 -2.34
C PHE A 134 4.18 -59.34 -3.59
N ARG A 135 4.52 -58.78 -4.76
CA ARG A 135 4.87 -59.57 -5.93
C ARG A 135 6.22 -59.11 -6.46
N ASP A 136 7.06 -60.11 -6.63
CA ASP A 136 8.35 -60.07 -7.28
C ASP A 136 8.11 -60.04 -8.80
N ASP A 137 8.39 -58.90 -9.43
CA ASP A 137 8.42 -58.74 -10.89
C ASP A 137 9.87 -58.42 -11.26
N GLY A 138 10.62 -59.45 -11.68
CA GLY A 138 12.05 -59.37 -11.92
C GLY A 138 12.40 -58.39 -13.06
N MET A 139 13.11 -57.32 -12.73
CA MET A 139 13.69 -56.41 -13.72
C MET A 139 14.94 -57.02 -14.37
N SER A 140 15.01 -56.90 -15.69
CA SER A 140 16.20 -57.27 -16.47
C SER A 140 17.45 -56.52 -15.98
N ASN A 141 18.55 -57.24 -15.82
CA ASN A 141 19.84 -56.70 -15.40
C ASN A 141 20.52 -55.92 -16.54
N ASP A 142 20.10 -54.67 -16.74
CA ASP A 142 20.75 -53.73 -17.66
C ASP A 142 21.97 -53.06 -17.01
N GLY A 143 23.07 -53.00 -17.76
CA GLY A 143 24.43 -52.74 -17.27
C GLY A 143 24.77 -51.27 -17.02
N GLY A 144 23.84 -50.50 -16.43
CA GLY A 144 24.06 -49.09 -16.12
C GLY A 144 25.14 -48.90 -15.07
N GLU A 145 26.32 -48.40 -15.47
CA GLU A 145 27.42 -48.11 -14.57
C GLU A 145 26.97 -47.18 -13.44
N GLN A 146 27.11 -47.63 -12.19
CA GLN A 146 26.91 -46.79 -11.02
C GLN A 146 28.07 -45.79 -10.93
N GLN A 147 27.89 -44.62 -11.56
CA GLN A 147 28.82 -43.50 -11.36
C GLN A 147 28.92 -43.25 -9.84
N PRO A 148 30.13 -43.29 -9.25
CA PRO A 148 30.28 -43.13 -7.82
C PRO A 148 29.72 -41.77 -7.40
N PHE A 149 29.05 -41.72 -6.25
CA PHE A 149 28.63 -40.45 -5.65
C PHE A 149 29.90 -39.68 -5.25
N VAL A 150 30.44 -38.89 -6.19
CA VAL A 150 31.52 -37.93 -5.91
C VAL A 150 30.89 -36.83 -5.06
N PRO A 151 31.33 -36.63 -3.80
CA PRO A 151 30.92 -35.46 -3.04
C PRO A 151 31.40 -34.23 -3.82
N ARG A 152 30.46 -33.41 -4.30
CA ARG A 152 30.81 -32.16 -4.99
C ARG A 152 31.73 -31.37 -4.05
N PRO A 153 32.94 -30.97 -4.47
CA PRO A 153 33.90 -30.35 -3.57
C PRO A 153 33.29 -29.13 -2.88
N HIS A 154 33.68 -28.92 -1.62
CA HIS A 154 33.30 -27.73 -0.87
C HIS A 154 33.67 -26.49 -1.70
N ALA A 155 32.82 -25.47 -1.66
CA ALA A 155 33.04 -24.25 -2.42
C ALA A 155 34.36 -23.59 -1.99
N ASN A 156 35.21 -23.22 -2.96
CA ASN A 156 36.44 -22.44 -2.73
C ASN A 156 36.10 -20.99 -2.34
N VAL A 157 35.48 -20.83 -1.17
CA VAL A 157 35.27 -19.55 -0.50
C VAL A 157 36.46 -19.35 0.45
N PRO A 158 37.25 -18.27 0.32
CA PRO A 158 38.37 -18.00 1.23
C PRO A 158 37.93 -17.89 2.69
N GLU A 159 38.81 -18.26 3.63
CA GLU A 159 38.55 -18.03 5.05
C GLU A 159 38.39 -16.53 5.33
N GLY A 160 37.31 -16.16 6.04
CA GLY A 160 36.96 -14.75 6.30
C GLY A 160 36.32 -14.00 5.13
N PHE A 161 35.92 -14.69 4.05
CA PHE A 161 35.20 -14.05 2.94
C PHE A 161 33.88 -13.40 3.41
N PRO A 162 33.49 -12.20 2.90
CA PRO A 162 32.28 -11.53 3.36
C PRO A 162 31.00 -12.30 3.00
N VAL A 163 30.09 -12.41 3.98
CA VAL A 163 28.73 -12.91 3.74
C VAL A 163 27.92 -11.84 3.02
N TYR A 164 27.32 -12.20 1.88
CA TYR A 164 26.46 -11.31 1.09
C TYR A 164 25.02 -11.84 1.05
N SER A 165 24.03 -10.95 1.11
CA SER A 165 22.66 -11.29 0.72
C SER A 165 22.49 -11.22 -0.80
N LEU A 166 21.44 -11.88 -1.31
CA LEU A 166 20.97 -11.72 -2.68
C LEU A 166 20.73 -10.24 -3.02
N SER A 167 20.15 -9.49 -2.09
CA SER A 167 19.83 -8.07 -2.23
C SER A 167 21.08 -7.18 -2.33
N ASP A 168 22.15 -7.51 -1.59
CA ASP A 168 23.45 -6.83 -1.72
C ASP A 168 24.06 -7.06 -3.11
N LEU A 169 24.08 -8.31 -3.58
CA LEU A 169 24.59 -8.66 -4.92
C LEU A 169 23.78 -7.97 -6.04
N LYS A 170 22.46 -7.85 -5.89
CA LYS A 170 21.61 -7.07 -6.81
C LYS A 170 21.94 -5.57 -6.80
N ARG A 171 22.33 -5.00 -5.66
CA ARG A 171 22.66 -3.55 -5.51
C ARG A 171 24.08 -3.19 -5.98
N MET A 172 25.06 -4.09 -5.90
CA MET A 172 26.45 -3.78 -6.31
C MET A 172 26.62 -3.47 -7.81
N PRO A 173 27.61 -2.64 -8.20
CA PRO A 173 27.94 -2.41 -9.62
C PRO A 173 28.55 -3.66 -10.26
N ALA A 174 28.43 -3.79 -11.59
CA ALA A 174 28.90 -4.98 -12.32
C ALA A 174 30.39 -5.27 -12.13
N GLN A 175 31.24 -4.23 -12.08
CA GLN A 175 32.70 -4.36 -11.84
C GLN A 175 32.99 -5.10 -10.53
N LYS A 176 32.36 -4.70 -9.43
CA LYS A 176 32.51 -5.36 -8.12
C LYS A 176 32.02 -6.81 -8.12
N LEU A 177 31.01 -7.14 -8.92
CA LEU A 177 30.55 -8.52 -9.08
C LEU A 177 31.56 -9.38 -9.87
N LEU A 178 32.32 -8.79 -10.79
CA LEU A 178 33.45 -9.47 -11.46
C LEU A 178 34.63 -9.67 -10.51
N GLU A 179 34.98 -8.67 -9.68
CA GLU A 179 36.01 -8.78 -8.63
C GLU A 179 35.70 -9.92 -7.65
N ILE A 180 34.45 -10.01 -7.19
CA ILE A 180 33.97 -11.09 -6.30
C ILE A 180 34.01 -12.44 -7.04
N ALA A 181 33.70 -12.49 -8.34
CA ALA A 181 33.77 -13.72 -9.13
C ALA A 181 35.22 -14.21 -9.32
N GLU A 182 36.17 -13.29 -9.55
CA GLU A 182 37.60 -13.59 -9.65
C GLU A 182 38.16 -14.11 -8.31
N GLN A 183 37.80 -13.49 -7.18
CA GLN A 183 38.17 -13.95 -5.83
C GLN A 183 37.64 -15.37 -5.52
N LEU A 184 36.47 -15.73 -6.06
CA LEU A 184 35.87 -17.07 -5.96
C LEU A 184 36.30 -18.01 -7.10
N GLN A 185 37.32 -17.65 -7.88
CA GLN A 185 37.90 -18.42 -8.98
C GLN A 185 36.91 -18.79 -10.11
N ILE A 186 35.83 -18.00 -10.27
CA ILE A 186 34.80 -18.21 -11.29
C ILE A 186 35.24 -17.55 -12.60
N SER A 187 36.00 -18.28 -13.42
CA SER A 187 36.50 -17.80 -14.72
C SER A 187 35.53 -18.05 -15.90
N GLU A 188 34.66 -19.06 -15.80
CA GLU A 188 33.81 -19.50 -16.92
C GLU A 188 32.65 -18.53 -17.21
N GLY A 189 32.61 -17.98 -18.43
CA GLY A 189 31.49 -17.20 -18.96
C GLY A 189 31.34 -15.78 -18.41
N VAL A 190 31.90 -15.47 -17.23
CA VAL A 190 31.60 -14.26 -16.46
C VAL A 190 31.97 -12.95 -17.18
N ALA A 191 33.11 -12.90 -17.88
CA ALA A 191 33.69 -11.67 -18.44
C ALA A 191 32.87 -10.98 -19.55
N ARG A 192 31.82 -11.61 -20.09
CA ARG A 192 30.85 -11.00 -21.02
C ARG A 192 29.39 -11.33 -20.68
N ALA A 193 29.14 -11.82 -19.48
CA ALA A 193 27.79 -12.21 -19.04
C ALA A 193 26.94 -10.98 -18.69
N ARG A 194 25.62 -11.13 -18.63
CA ARG A 194 24.74 -10.10 -18.05
C ARG A 194 24.93 -10.08 -16.54
N LYS A 195 24.63 -8.95 -15.89
CA LYS A 195 24.70 -8.83 -14.41
C LYS A 195 23.96 -9.98 -13.69
N GLN A 196 22.80 -10.38 -14.21
CA GLN A 196 22.01 -11.50 -13.68
C GLN A 196 22.74 -12.84 -13.77
N ASP A 197 23.43 -13.12 -14.88
CA ASP A 197 24.18 -14.36 -15.09
C ASP A 197 25.41 -14.42 -14.17
N VAL A 198 26.09 -13.28 -13.95
CA VAL A 198 27.19 -13.15 -12.97
C VAL A 198 26.68 -13.44 -11.55
N ILE A 199 25.56 -12.83 -11.16
CA ILE A 199 24.93 -13.09 -9.86
C ILE A 199 24.53 -14.58 -9.73
N PHE A 200 23.99 -15.19 -10.79
CA PHE A 200 23.63 -16.61 -10.82
C PHE A 200 24.88 -17.51 -10.63
N ALA A 201 26.00 -17.17 -11.25
CA ALA A 201 27.27 -17.89 -11.08
C ALA A 201 27.84 -17.74 -9.65
N LEU A 202 27.82 -16.53 -9.08
CA LEU A 202 28.21 -16.28 -7.69
C LEU A 202 27.36 -17.10 -6.70
N LEU A 203 26.04 -17.07 -6.86
CA LEU A 203 25.10 -17.80 -6.00
C LEU A 203 25.29 -19.32 -6.09
N LYS A 204 25.72 -19.86 -7.24
CA LYS A 204 26.04 -21.29 -7.43
C LYS A 204 27.16 -21.77 -6.51
N VAL A 205 28.08 -20.88 -6.13
CA VAL A 205 29.20 -21.11 -5.20
C VAL A 205 28.77 -20.78 -3.77
N LEU A 206 28.28 -19.56 -3.53
CA LEU A 206 27.96 -19.05 -2.19
C LEU A 206 26.85 -19.84 -1.48
N THR A 207 25.81 -20.30 -2.19
CA THR A 207 24.75 -21.14 -1.57
C THR A 207 25.20 -22.55 -1.17
N ARG A 208 26.46 -22.92 -1.45
CA ARG A 208 27.10 -24.17 -0.98
C ARG A 208 28.05 -23.95 0.19
N HIS A 209 28.29 -22.70 0.60
CA HIS A 209 29.06 -22.38 1.80
C HIS A 209 28.22 -22.61 3.07
N GLY A 210 28.87 -22.75 4.23
CA GLY A 210 28.21 -23.09 5.49
C GLY A 210 27.17 -22.05 5.94
N ASP A 211 27.42 -20.77 5.69
CA ASP A 211 26.51 -19.66 6.01
C ASP A 211 25.29 -19.63 5.07
N GLY A 212 25.48 -20.09 3.84
CA GLY A 212 24.54 -19.95 2.72
C GLY A 212 24.47 -18.52 2.18
N VAL A 213 23.34 -18.19 1.55
CA VAL A 213 23.01 -16.82 1.12
C VAL A 213 21.64 -16.47 1.66
N ALA A 214 21.51 -15.31 2.31
CA ALA A 214 20.20 -14.77 2.68
C ALA A 214 19.54 -14.09 1.47
N ALA A 215 18.24 -14.27 1.31
CA ALA A 215 17.40 -13.43 0.46
C ALA A 215 16.25 -12.85 1.28
N ASP A 216 15.72 -11.72 0.82
CA ASP A 216 14.53 -11.12 1.37
C ASP A 216 13.60 -10.61 0.25
N GLY A 217 12.34 -10.37 0.60
CA GLY A 217 11.35 -9.83 -0.33
C GLY A 217 9.92 -10.03 0.16
N VAL A 218 8.97 -9.39 -0.52
CA VAL A 218 7.54 -9.46 -0.18
C VAL A 218 6.88 -10.60 -0.93
N LEU A 219 6.22 -11.50 -0.21
CA LEU A 219 5.55 -12.66 -0.76
C LEU A 219 4.34 -12.26 -1.62
N GLU A 220 4.33 -12.74 -2.86
CA GLU A 220 3.13 -12.89 -3.70
C GLU A 220 2.77 -14.38 -3.77
N ILE A 221 1.58 -14.76 -3.26
CA ILE A 221 1.04 -16.11 -3.42
C ILE A 221 0.19 -16.15 -4.70
N LEU A 222 0.51 -17.08 -5.60
CA LEU A 222 -0.19 -17.29 -6.87
C LEU A 222 -1.37 -18.27 -6.70
N PRO A 223 -2.34 -18.31 -7.65
CA PRO A 223 -3.55 -19.14 -7.54
C PRO A 223 -3.30 -20.64 -7.29
N ASP A 224 -2.18 -21.16 -7.80
CA ASP A 224 -1.74 -22.56 -7.62
C ASP A 224 -1.23 -22.86 -6.19
N GLY A 225 -1.17 -21.86 -5.31
CA GLY A 225 -0.83 -22.00 -3.89
C GLY A 225 0.66 -22.05 -3.57
N PHE A 226 1.54 -21.89 -4.56
CA PHE A 226 2.95 -21.52 -4.36
C PHE A 226 3.13 -20.01 -4.47
N GLY A 227 4.32 -19.49 -4.16
CA GLY A 227 4.57 -18.05 -4.26
C GLY A 227 6.00 -17.68 -4.58
N PHE A 228 6.23 -16.37 -4.71
CA PHE A 228 7.54 -15.77 -4.92
C PHE A 228 7.76 -14.59 -3.96
N LEU A 229 8.99 -14.45 -3.46
CA LEU A 229 9.43 -13.21 -2.81
C LEU A 229 9.82 -12.21 -3.90
N ARG A 230 9.06 -11.13 -4.02
CA ARG A 230 9.26 -10.02 -4.96
C ARG A 230 10.11 -8.92 -4.31
N ALA A 231 11.03 -8.33 -5.06
CA ALA A 231 11.86 -7.21 -4.59
C ALA A 231 11.09 -5.87 -4.60
N ALA A 232 11.30 -5.04 -3.58
CA ALA A 232 10.72 -3.69 -3.51
C ALA A 232 11.37 -2.74 -4.53
N GLU A 233 12.68 -2.88 -4.77
CA GLU A 233 13.42 -2.11 -5.78
C GLU A 233 12.94 -2.39 -7.21
N ALA A 234 12.31 -3.54 -7.45
CA ALA A 234 11.66 -3.88 -8.70
C ALA A 234 10.18 -3.44 -8.75
N SER A 235 9.71 -2.63 -7.79
CA SER A 235 8.30 -2.29 -7.59
C SER A 235 7.37 -3.51 -7.60
N TYR A 236 7.80 -4.59 -6.95
CA TYR A 236 7.11 -5.89 -6.94
C TYR A 236 6.81 -6.45 -8.35
N LEU A 237 7.72 -6.26 -9.31
CA LEU A 237 7.72 -6.95 -10.60
C LEU A 237 8.16 -8.41 -10.45
N ALA A 238 7.69 -9.29 -11.33
CA ALA A 238 8.16 -10.67 -11.40
C ALA A 238 9.55 -10.75 -12.05
N GLY A 239 10.58 -11.03 -11.25
CA GLY A 239 11.96 -11.22 -11.70
C GLY A 239 12.31 -12.69 -12.02
N PRO A 240 13.28 -12.96 -12.92
CA PRO A 240 13.89 -14.28 -13.03
C PRO A 240 14.70 -14.67 -11.78
N ASP A 241 15.08 -13.65 -11.00
CA ASP A 241 15.88 -13.65 -9.78
C ASP A 241 15.03 -13.48 -8.50
N ASP A 242 13.73 -13.78 -8.58
CA ASP A 242 12.84 -13.91 -7.43
C ASP A 242 13.01 -15.26 -6.72
N THR A 243 12.73 -15.29 -5.42
CA THR A 243 12.86 -16.51 -4.61
C THR A 243 11.52 -17.25 -4.52
N TYR A 244 11.46 -18.47 -5.05
CA TYR A 244 10.32 -19.38 -4.92
C TYR A 244 10.12 -19.82 -3.45
N ILE A 245 8.86 -19.86 -3.01
CA ILE A 245 8.45 -20.48 -1.74
C ILE A 245 7.39 -21.56 -2.00
N SER A 246 7.55 -22.71 -1.34
CA SER A 246 6.66 -23.86 -1.54
C SER A 246 5.30 -23.70 -0.84
N PRO A 247 4.22 -24.34 -1.36
CA PRO A 247 2.93 -24.40 -0.67
C PRO A 247 3.04 -24.99 0.75
N SER A 248 4.00 -25.90 0.97
CA SER A 248 4.29 -26.49 2.28
C SER A 248 4.87 -25.49 3.28
N GLN A 249 5.74 -24.57 2.84
CA GLN A 249 6.26 -23.49 3.68
C GLN A 249 5.17 -22.45 3.98
N ILE A 250 4.40 -22.04 2.96
CA ILE A 250 3.25 -21.14 3.11
C ILE A 250 2.29 -21.68 4.19
N ARG A 251 1.89 -22.96 4.08
CA ARG A 251 0.99 -23.61 5.04
C ARG A 251 1.62 -23.80 6.43
N ARG A 252 2.91 -24.16 6.49
CA ARG A 252 3.62 -24.41 7.77
C ARG A 252 3.72 -23.14 8.64
N PHE A 253 3.91 -21.98 8.01
CA PHE A 253 4.10 -20.70 8.70
C PHE A 253 2.88 -19.77 8.61
N ASN A 254 1.75 -20.25 8.05
CA ASN A 254 0.50 -19.51 7.84
C ASN A 254 0.67 -18.17 7.06
N LEU A 255 1.59 -18.17 6.10
CA LEU A 255 2.01 -16.98 5.35
C LEU A 255 0.93 -16.48 4.39
N ARG A 256 0.94 -15.18 4.12
CA ARG A 256 0.01 -14.49 3.23
C ARG A 256 0.74 -13.60 2.23
N THR A 257 0.05 -13.22 1.16
CA THR A 257 0.54 -12.16 0.28
C THR A 257 0.77 -10.88 1.11
N GLY A 258 1.85 -10.15 0.80
CA GLY A 258 2.28 -8.97 1.56
C GLY A 258 3.26 -9.25 2.70
N ASP A 259 3.47 -10.51 3.10
CA ASP A 259 4.47 -10.84 4.12
C ASP A 259 5.87 -10.64 3.55
N HIS A 260 6.65 -9.75 4.16
CA HIS A 260 8.08 -9.68 3.92
C HIS A 260 8.75 -10.83 4.66
N ILE A 261 9.54 -11.62 3.95
CA ILE A 261 10.20 -12.81 4.49
C ILE A 261 11.68 -12.64 4.23
N SER A 262 12.50 -12.83 5.27
CA SER A 262 13.94 -13.03 5.10
C SER A 262 14.31 -14.46 5.45
N GLY A 263 15.25 -15.02 4.70
CA GLY A 263 15.68 -16.39 4.93
C GLY A 263 16.76 -16.88 3.98
N ARG A 264 17.40 -18.01 4.32
CA ARG A 264 18.47 -18.59 3.51
C ARG A 264 17.91 -19.29 2.28
N ILE A 265 18.42 -18.95 1.12
CA ILE A 265 18.09 -19.59 -0.16
C ILE A 265 19.02 -20.75 -0.48
N ARG A 266 18.51 -21.67 -1.29
CA ARG A 266 19.30 -22.70 -1.97
C ARG A 266 19.27 -22.46 -3.48
N PHE A 267 20.32 -22.93 -4.15
CA PHE A 267 20.34 -23.02 -5.61
C PHE A 267 19.19 -23.90 -6.14
N PRO A 268 18.67 -23.64 -7.35
CA PRO A 268 17.82 -24.60 -8.06
C PRO A 268 18.53 -25.96 -8.23
N LYS A 269 17.76 -27.03 -8.12
CA LYS A 269 18.15 -28.39 -8.51
C LYS A 269 17.97 -28.58 -10.02
N ASP A 270 18.49 -29.68 -10.54
CA ASP A 270 18.32 -30.07 -11.94
C ASP A 270 16.81 -30.19 -12.26
N GLY A 271 16.33 -29.35 -13.20
CA GLY A 271 14.91 -29.20 -13.55
C GLY A 271 14.17 -28.03 -12.90
N GLU A 272 14.70 -27.42 -11.83
CA GLU A 272 14.18 -26.18 -11.24
C GLU A 272 14.73 -24.94 -11.95
N ARG A 273 13.96 -23.85 -12.03
CA ARG A 273 14.36 -22.60 -12.70
C ARG A 273 14.70 -21.43 -11.77
N TYR A 274 14.19 -21.45 -10.54
CA TYR A 274 14.26 -20.33 -9.59
C TYR A 274 15.07 -20.71 -8.35
N PHE A 275 15.66 -19.72 -7.69
CA PHE A 275 16.15 -19.89 -6.33
C PHE A 275 14.99 -20.26 -5.42
N ALA A 276 15.20 -21.17 -4.47
CA ALA A 276 14.16 -21.59 -3.55
C ALA A 276 14.54 -21.22 -2.11
N LEU A 277 13.57 -20.72 -1.34
CA LEU A 277 13.76 -20.50 0.09
C LEU A 277 13.97 -21.84 0.78
N ASN A 278 15.07 -21.99 1.53
CA ASN A 278 15.41 -23.22 2.24
C ASN A 278 14.97 -23.11 3.71
N ILE A 279 15.40 -22.03 4.36
CA ILE A 279 15.10 -21.70 5.76
C ILE A 279 14.43 -20.32 5.77
N VAL A 280 13.32 -20.18 6.50
CA VAL A 280 12.80 -18.86 6.90
C VAL A 280 13.57 -18.46 8.16
N ASP A 281 14.11 -17.24 8.20
CA ASP A 281 14.76 -16.70 9.40
C ASP A 281 13.85 -15.67 10.11
N THR A 282 13.20 -14.74 9.38
CA THR A 282 12.22 -13.79 9.96
C THR A 282 10.98 -13.58 9.07
N ILE A 283 9.89 -13.09 9.69
CA ILE A 283 8.64 -12.68 9.04
C ILE A 283 8.33 -11.24 9.47
N ASN A 284 8.26 -10.33 8.49
CA ASN A 284 8.15 -8.87 8.64
C ASN A 284 9.15 -8.26 9.65
N GLY A 285 10.37 -8.81 9.71
CA GLY A 285 11.43 -8.38 10.63
C GLY A 285 11.33 -8.95 12.06
N GLU A 286 10.39 -9.85 12.33
CA GLU A 286 10.23 -10.52 13.64
C GLU A 286 10.55 -12.03 13.57
N PRO A 287 10.96 -12.65 14.68
CA PRO A 287 11.05 -14.11 14.77
C PRO A 287 9.73 -14.81 14.44
N ILE A 288 9.80 -15.98 13.83
CA ILE A 288 8.66 -16.78 13.34
C ILE A 288 7.61 -17.02 14.44
N GLU A 289 8.07 -17.15 15.69
CA GLU A 289 7.27 -17.33 16.90
C GLU A 289 6.25 -16.20 17.10
N ALA A 290 6.63 -14.95 16.82
CA ALA A 290 5.80 -13.78 17.06
C ALA A 290 4.56 -13.73 16.13
N SER A 291 4.65 -14.32 14.94
CA SER A 291 3.55 -14.28 13.96
C SER A 291 2.49 -15.37 14.13
N LYS A 292 2.70 -16.35 15.03
CA LYS A 292 1.75 -17.46 15.25
C LYS A 292 0.42 -17.03 15.88
N ASN A 293 0.42 -15.95 16.66
CA ASN A 293 -0.73 -15.52 17.49
C ASN A 293 -1.35 -14.19 17.03
N LYS A 294 -1.17 -13.79 15.76
CA LYS A 294 -1.62 -12.49 15.27
C LYS A 294 -3.08 -12.49 14.80
N VAL A 295 -3.76 -11.39 15.08
CA VAL A 295 -5.12 -11.12 14.61
C VAL A 295 -5.05 -10.60 13.17
N LEU A 296 -5.92 -11.11 12.30
CA LEU A 296 -5.98 -10.73 10.88
C LEU A 296 -6.49 -9.29 10.74
N PHE A 297 -6.02 -8.55 9.73
CA PHE A 297 -6.40 -7.16 9.50
C PHE A 297 -7.90 -6.96 9.37
N GLU A 298 -8.61 -7.91 8.76
CA GLU A 298 -10.07 -7.90 8.61
C GLU A 298 -10.82 -8.02 9.95
N ASN A 299 -10.17 -8.54 11.00
CA ASN A 299 -10.73 -8.73 12.35
C ASN A 299 -10.32 -7.62 13.34
N LEU A 300 -9.47 -6.67 12.94
CA LEU A 300 -8.98 -5.59 13.80
C LEU A 300 -10.04 -4.49 13.99
N THR A 301 -10.18 -3.99 15.22
CA THR A 301 -11.23 -3.05 15.61
C THR A 301 -10.95 -1.66 15.05
N ALA A 302 -11.73 -1.28 14.03
CA ALA A 302 -11.55 -0.04 13.28
C ALA A 302 -12.11 1.18 14.03
N LEU A 303 -11.24 2.14 14.34
CA LEU A 303 -11.58 3.39 15.02
C LEU A 303 -11.36 4.62 14.13
N PHE A 304 -11.90 5.76 14.56
CA PHE A 304 -11.42 7.07 14.12
C PHE A 304 -9.97 7.29 14.58
N PRO A 305 -9.17 8.06 13.82
CA PRO A 305 -7.87 8.53 14.29
C PRO A 305 -7.96 9.26 15.64
N ARG A 306 -7.06 8.92 16.56
CA ARG A 306 -6.92 9.53 17.91
C ARG A 306 -5.48 10.00 18.22
N ARG A 307 -4.58 9.90 17.25
CA ARG A 307 -3.18 10.36 17.33
C ARG A 307 -2.90 11.16 16.06
N ARG A 308 -2.57 12.44 16.17
CA ARG A 308 -2.24 13.30 15.02
C ARG A 308 -0.83 13.01 14.50
N PHE A 309 -0.64 13.13 13.20
CA PHE A 309 0.67 13.50 12.65
C PHE A 309 0.79 15.01 12.76
N THR A 310 1.78 15.49 13.53
CA THR A 310 2.26 16.87 13.39
C THR A 310 3.10 16.94 12.11
N LEU A 311 2.71 17.80 11.18
CA LEU A 311 3.37 18.06 9.90
C LEU A 311 4.25 19.31 9.92
N GLU A 312 4.03 20.21 10.88
CA GLU A 312 4.95 21.28 11.26
C GLU A 312 6.29 20.71 11.77
N ARG A 313 7.43 21.09 11.16
CA ARG A 313 8.78 20.67 11.61
C ARG A 313 9.43 21.69 12.54
N GLY A 314 8.86 22.91 12.66
CA GLY A 314 9.30 23.96 13.56
C GLY A 314 10.66 24.58 13.21
N ASN A 315 11.19 24.30 12.01
CA ASN A 315 12.51 24.75 11.58
C ASN A 315 12.50 26.18 11.00
N GLY A 316 11.31 26.76 10.78
CA GLY A 316 11.12 28.11 10.26
C GLY A 316 11.48 28.28 8.77
N SER A 317 11.58 27.19 8.00
CA SER A 317 11.78 27.29 6.55
C SER A 317 10.49 27.70 5.82
N SER A 318 10.63 28.28 4.63
CA SER A 318 9.50 28.64 3.76
C SER A 318 8.66 27.41 3.35
N GLU A 319 9.27 26.23 3.28
CA GLU A 319 8.61 24.97 2.98
C GLU A 319 7.72 24.50 4.15
N ASP A 320 8.17 24.74 5.39
CA ASP A 320 7.49 24.31 6.63
C ASP A 320 6.13 24.96 6.85
N ILE A 321 5.93 26.13 6.23
CA ILE A 321 4.64 26.81 6.14
C ILE A 321 3.56 25.87 5.56
N THR A 322 3.91 24.93 4.68
CA THR A 322 2.96 23.94 4.12
C THR A 322 2.45 22.98 5.19
N GLY A 323 3.34 22.36 5.97
CA GLY A 323 2.97 21.47 7.07
C GLY A 323 2.20 22.22 8.16
N ARG A 324 2.64 23.44 8.49
CA ARG A 324 1.98 24.34 9.45
C ARG A 324 0.54 24.67 9.07
N ILE A 325 0.25 24.98 7.80
CA ILE A 325 -1.12 25.26 7.34
C ILE A 325 -1.98 23.98 7.38
N LEU A 326 -1.44 22.83 6.96
CA LEU A 326 -2.19 21.56 7.01
C LEU A 326 -2.59 21.19 8.45
N ASP A 327 -1.67 21.31 9.41
CA ASP A 327 -1.93 21.01 10.83
C ASP A 327 -3.07 21.85 11.44
N LEU A 328 -3.38 23.03 10.86
CA LEU A 328 -4.49 23.88 11.29
C LEU A 328 -5.78 23.72 10.48
N MET A 329 -5.68 23.36 9.19
CA MET A 329 -6.81 23.42 8.24
C MET A 329 -7.31 22.07 7.76
N ALA A 330 -6.49 21.02 7.85
CA ALA A 330 -6.84 19.64 7.55
C ALA A 330 -5.91 18.69 8.33
N PRO A 331 -6.04 18.59 9.66
CA PRO A 331 -5.15 17.79 10.50
C PRO A 331 -5.13 16.32 10.08
N GLN A 332 -3.94 15.74 9.91
CA GLN A 332 -3.79 14.34 9.49
C GLN A 332 -3.59 13.42 10.70
N GLY A 333 -4.27 12.28 10.74
CA GLY A 333 -4.17 11.31 11.83
C GLY A 333 -3.52 9.98 11.44
N LYS A 334 -2.99 9.27 12.45
CA LYS A 334 -2.68 7.84 12.37
C LYS A 334 -4.01 7.08 12.19
N GLY A 335 -4.22 6.53 10.98
CA GLY A 335 -5.47 5.93 10.51
C GLY A 335 -6.33 6.76 9.54
N GLN A 336 -5.83 7.87 8.97
CA GLN A 336 -6.63 8.78 8.11
C GLN A 336 -6.92 8.20 6.71
N ARG A 337 -8.07 8.56 6.14
CA ARG A 337 -8.42 8.43 4.71
C ARG A 337 -8.53 9.82 4.10
N SER A 338 -7.42 10.33 3.60
CA SER A 338 -7.28 11.71 3.15
C SER A 338 -7.21 11.81 1.63
N LEU A 339 -7.90 12.80 1.06
CA LEU A 339 -7.85 13.14 -0.36
C LEU A 339 -7.20 14.50 -0.56
N ILE A 340 -6.09 14.55 -1.30
CA ILE A 340 -5.53 15.79 -1.85
C ILE A 340 -6.22 16.01 -3.19
N VAL A 341 -7.30 16.79 -3.18
CA VAL A 341 -8.16 17.10 -4.32
C VAL A 341 -7.51 18.21 -5.13
N SER A 342 -7.00 17.90 -6.32
CA SER A 342 -6.15 18.81 -7.10
C SER A 342 -6.56 18.85 -8.56
N GLN A 343 -6.66 20.06 -9.10
CA GLN A 343 -6.58 20.26 -10.55
C GLN A 343 -5.16 19.94 -11.06
N PRO A 344 -4.99 19.61 -12.35
CA PRO A 344 -3.67 19.54 -12.97
C PRO A 344 -2.87 20.83 -12.76
N LYS A 345 -1.57 20.69 -12.47
CA LYS A 345 -0.60 21.78 -12.19
C LYS A 345 -0.83 22.61 -10.91
N ALA A 346 -1.81 22.29 -10.05
CA ALA A 346 -2.08 23.03 -8.81
C ALA A 346 -1.13 22.73 -7.61
N GLY A 347 0.05 22.13 -7.85
CA GLY A 347 1.05 21.86 -6.80
C GLY A 347 0.98 20.48 -6.12
N LYS A 348 0.13 19.57 -6.61
CA LYS A 348 -0.04 18.16 -6.18
C LYS A 348 1.24 17.49 -5.65
N THR A 349 2.27 17.39 -6.50
CA THR A 349 3.51 16.64 -6.20
C THR A 349 4.31 17.28 -5.07
N MET A 350 4.44 18.62 -5.06
CA MET A 350 5.10 19.37 -3.98
C MET A 350 4.38 19.18 -2.64
N MET A 351 3.04 19.16 -2.64
CA MET A 351 2.24 18.90 -1.43
C MET A 351 2.56 17.52 -0.86
N MET A 352 2.57 16.48 -1.71
CA MET A 352 2.89 15.12 -1.29
C MET A 352 4.33 14.97 -0.79
N GLN A 353 5.31 15.59 -1.45
CA GLN A 353 6.71 15.61 -1.01
C GLN A 353 6.87 16.28 0.38
N GLN A 354 6.18 17.40 0.63
CA GLN A 354 6.25 18.07 1.93
C GLN A 354 5.60 17.25 3.04
N VAL A 355 4.45 16.62 2.79
CA VAL A 355 3.82 15.67 3.72
C VAL A 355 4.74 14.48 4.01
N ALA A 356 5.35 13.88 3.00
CA ALA A 356 6.31 12.79 3.14
C ALA A 356 7.52 13.17 4.01
N THR A 357 8.10 14.34 3.72
CA THR A 357 9.26 14.89 4.45
C THR A 357 8.92 15.23 5.89
N ALA A 358 7.73 15.77 6.15
CA ALA A 358 7.25 16.06 7.49
C ALA A 358 7.01 14.79 8.32
N ILE A 359 6.32 13.78 7.76
CA ILE A 359 6.07 12.50 8.43
C ILE A 359 7.39 11.80 8.76
N THR A 360 8.33 11.71 7.82
CA THR A 360 9.63 11.05 8.04
C THR A 360 10.59 11.81 8.97
N THR A 361 10.38 13.12 9.14
CA THR A 361 11.14 13.92 10.12
C THR A 361 10.57 13.79 11.53
N ASN A 362 9.24 13.87 11.66
CA ASN A 362 8.57 13.99 12.95
C ASN A 362 8.11 12.65 13.54
N HIS A 363 7.93 11.61 12.70
CA HIS A 363 7.40 10.29 13.08
C HIS A 363 8.26 9.17 12.44
N PRO A 364 9.56 9.05 12.78
CA PRO A 364 10.47 8.08 12.19
C PRO A 364 10.16 6.61 12.55
N ASP A 365 9.16 6.37 13.40
CA ASP A 365 8.56 5.06 13.70
C ASP A 365 7.61 4.55 12.60
N VAL A 366 7.19 5.43 11.69
CA VAL A 366 6.17 5.17 10.68
C VAL A 366 6.77 4.53 9.43
N HIS A 367 6.17 3.42 8.97
CA HIS A 367 6.55 2.82 7.68
C HIS A 367 5.89 3.63 6.55
N LEU A 368 6.66 4.50 5.90
CA LEU A 368 6.20 5.30 4.76
C LEU A 368 6.39 4.55 3.44
N ILE A 369 5.29 4.33 2.72
CA ILE A 369 5.25 3.87 1.34
C ILE A 369 4.74 5.00 0.45
N VAL A 370 5.41 5.26 -0.68
CA VAL A 370 4.89 6.11 -1.75
C VAL A 370 4.54 5.21 -2.93
N LEU A 371 3.29 5.24 -3.37
CA LEU A 371 2.77 4.43 -4.47
C LEU A 371 2.39 5.34 -5.65
N LEU A 372 3.15 5.23 -6.73
CA LEU A 372 2.99 6.01 -7.95
C LEU A 372 2.39 5.13 -9.06
N ILE A 373 1.25 5.55 -9.61
CA ILE A 373 0.43 4.77 -10.56
C ILE A 373 0.11 5.61 -11.79
N ASP A 374 0.51 5.13 -12.98
CA ASP A 374 0.26 5.77 -14.28
C ASP A 374 0.84 7.21 -14.31
N GLU A 375 1.91 7.44 -13.56
CA GLU A 375 2.63 8.72 -13.50
C GLU A 375 4.00 8.61 -14.19
N ARG A 376 4.69 9.74 -14.34
CA ARG A 376 5.81 9.85 -15.29
C ARG A 376 7.15 9.35 -14.74
N PRO A 377 8.03 8.75 -15.57
CA PRO A 377 9.36 8.31 -15.15
C PRO A 377 10.21 9.42 -14.49
N GLU A 378 10.10 10.68 -14.95
CA GLU A 378 10.82 11.81 -14.35
C GLU A 378 10.29 12.14 -12.94
N GLU A 379 8.97 12.13 -12.73
CA GLU A 379 8.33 12.40 -11.43
C GLU A 379 8.60 11.25 -10.42
N VAL A 380 8.62 9.99 -10.90
CA VAL A 380 9.07 8.83 -10.12
C VAL A 380 10.52 8.99 -9.65
N THR A 381 11.42 9.41 -10.56
CA THR A 381 12.84 9.59 -10.26
C THR A 381 13.08 10.74 -9.26
N GLU A 382 12.31 11.82 -9.34
CA GLU A 382 12.33 12.92 -8.38
C GLU A 382 11.87 12.46 -6.98
N MET A 383 10.76 11.72 -6.92
CA MET A 383 10.22 11.19 -5.67
C MET A 383 11.20 10.23 -4.98
N GLN A 384 11.80 9.30 -5.73
CA GLN A 384 12.81 8.33 -5.25
C GLN A 384 14.06 9.00 -4.66
N ARG A 385 14.43 10.19 -5.14
CA ARG A 385 15.60 10.95 -4.65
C ARG A 385 15.29 11.86 -3.47
N THR A 386 14.02 12.25 -3.32
CA THR A 386 13.58 13.28 -2.37
C THR A 386 13.00 12.66 -1.10
N VAL A 387 12.21 11.60 -1.20
CA VAL A 387 11.49 11.00 -0.07
C VAL A 387 12.26 9.82 0.53
N ARG A 388 12.45 9.86 1.85
CA ARG A 388 13.03 8.77 2.64
C ARG A 388 11.95 7.72 2.98
N GLY A 389 11.61 6.86 2.03
CA GLY A 389 10.61 5.81 2.21
C GLY A 389 10.66 4.73 1.15
N GLU A 390 9.73 3.79 1.21
CA GLU A 390 9.53 2.73 0.22
C GLU A 390 8.80 3.31 -1.00
N VAL A 391 9.53 3.69 -2.06
CA VAL A 391 8.92 4.28 -3.27
C VAL A 391 8.68 3.20 -4.33
N ILE A 392 7.41 2.83 -4.51
CA ILE A 392 6.92 1.79 -5.41
C ILE A 392 6.18 2.46 -6.58
N SER A 393 6.48 2.07 -7.82
CA SER A 393 5.98 2.75 -9.01
C SER A 393 5.57 1.82 -10.14
N SER A 394 4.54 2.21 -10.88
CA SER A 394 4.19 1.68 -12.21
C SER A 394 3.89 2.87 -13.11
N THR A 395 4.78 3.16 -14.07
CA THR A 395 4.67 4.34 -14.95
C THR A 395 3.56 4.17 -16.00
N PHE A 396 3.21 5.24 -16.71
CA PHE A 396 2.20 5.21 -17.79
C PHE A 396 2.55 4.25 -18.96
N ASP A 397 3.80 3.77 -19.04
CA ASP A 397 4.26 2.80 -20.03
C ASP A 397 3.77 1.36 -19.74
N GLU A 398 3.39 1.10 -18.48
CA GLU A 398 2.93 -0.21 -18.01
C GLU A 398 1.42 -0.41 -18.26
N PRO A 399 0.94 -1.65 -18.51
CA PRO A 399 -0.48 -1.89 -18.75
C PRO A 399 -1.31 -1.75 -17.46
N ALA A 400 -2.60 -1.38 -17.60
CA ALA A 400 -3.52 -1.20 -16.46
C ALA A 400 -3.59 -2.38 -15.47
N ALA A 401 -3.41 -3.63 -15.95
CA ALA A 401 -3.34 -4.82 -15.11
C ALA A 401 -2.12 -4.81 -14.16
N ARG A 402 -0.99 -4.23 -14.59
CA ARG A 402 0.22 -4.07 -13.78
C ARG A 402 0.00 -3.03 -12.67
N HIS A 403 -0.62 -1.89 -12.97
CA HIS A 403 -0.99 -0.90 -11.96
C HIS A 403 -1.84 -1.53 -10.84
N VAL A 404 -2.83 -2.34 -11.22
CA VAL A 404 -3.70 -3.09 -10.28
C VAL A 404 -2.90 -4.10 -9.46
N GLN A 405 -2.00 -4.88 -10.07
CA GLN A 405 -1.16 -5.84 -9.36
C GLN A 405 -0.27 -5.15 -8.31
N VAL A 406 0.41 -4.06 -8.70
CA VAL A 406 1.32 -3.32 -7.81
C VAL A 406 0.56 -2.71 -6.63
N ALA A 407 -0.63 -2.15 -6.88
CA ALA A 407 -1.48 -1.61 -5.80
C ALA A 407 -1.97 -2.69 -4.84
N GLU A 408 -2.40 -3.86 -5.33
CA GLU A 408 -2.82 -4.98 -4.47
C GLU A 408 -1.65 -5.57 -3.66
N MET A 409 -0.44 -5.62 -4.23
CA MET A 409 0.78 -5.99 -3.48
C MET A 409 1.09 -4.99 -2.36
N VAL A 410 1.03 -3.68 -2.64
CA VAL A 410 1.29 -2.63 -1.64
C VAL A 410 0.23 -2.60 -0.54
N ILE A 411 -1.06 -2.80 -0.84
CA ILE A 411 -2.09 -2.77 0.21
C ILE A 411 -2.02 -4.00 1.11
N GLU A 412 -1.77 -5.20 0.57
CA GLU A 412 -1.56 -6.39 1.40
C GLU A 412 -0.26 -6.27 2.21
N ARG A 413 0.82 -5.71 1.64
CA ARG A 413 2.06 -5.37 2.37
C ARG A 413 1.78 -4.47 3.57
N ALA A 414 1.01 -3.41 3.37
CA ALA A 414 0.63 -2.49 4.43
C ALA A 414 -0.26 -3.15 5.50
N LYS A 415 -1.19 -4.03 5.12
CA LYS A 415 -2.00 -4.80 6.09
C LYS A 415 -1.15 -5.68 7.00
N ARG A 416 -0.20 -6.46 6.45
CA ARG A 416 0.69 -7.32 7.26
C ARG A 416 1.50 -6.51 8.27
N LEU A 417 1.95 -5.31 7.89
CA LEU A 417 2.64 -4.39 8.80
C LEU A 417 1.73 -3.89 9.93
N VAL A 418 0.44 -3.63 9.67
CA VAL A 418 -0.52 -3.25 10.74
C VAL A 418 -0.92 -4.45 11.62
N GLU A 419 -0.97 -5.67 11.09
CA GLU A 419 -1.10 -6.90 11.90
C GLU A 419 0.12 -7.09 12.84
N HIS A 420 1.27 -6.53 12.47
CA HIS A 420 2.48 -6.35 13.31
C HIS A 420 2.48 -5.05 14.15
N LYS A 421 1.30 -4.42 14.33
CA LYS A 421 1.08 -3.19 15.11
C LYS A 421 1.91 -1.97 14.69
N LYS A 422 2.39 -1.93 13.45
CA LYS A 422 3.07 -0.75 12.90
C LYS A 422 2.06 0.34 12.54
N ASP A 423 2.51 1.59 12.63
CA ASP A 423 1.82 2.72 12.01
C ASP A 423 2.38 2.86 10.57
N VAL A 424 1.50 2.76 9.57
CA VAL A 424 1.85 2.71 8.14
C VAL A 424 1.16 3.86 7.40
N VAL A 425 1.91 4.56 6.53
CA VAL A 425 1.36 5.60 5.66
C VAL A 425 1.60 5.22 4.20
N ILE A 426 0.54 5.16 3.41
CA ILE A 426 0.62 5.12 1.95
C ILE A 426 0.31 6.51 1.41
N LEU A 427 1.25 7.07 0.65
CA LEU A 427 1.03 8.24 -0.19
C LEU A 427 0.76 7.76 -1.62
N LEU A 428 -0.49 7.86 -2.09
CA LEU A 428 -0.91 7.33 -3.39
C LEU A 428 -1.08 8.46 -4.42
N ASP A 429 -0.31 8.41 -5.50
CA ASP A 429 -0.46 9.33 -6.63
C ASP A 429 -0.73 8.54 -7.93
N SER A 430 -1.97 8.41 -8.43
CA SER A 430 -3.23 8.97 -7.91
C SER A 430 -4.34 7.94 -7.78
N ILE A 431 -5.32 8.21 -6.91
CA ILE A 431 -6.49 7.35 -6.73
C ILE A 431 -7.38 7.34 -7.99
N THR A 432 -7.41 8.46 -8.72
CA THR A 432 -8.16 8.61 -9.96
C THR A 432 -7.58 7.74 -11.07
N ARG A 433 -6.25 7.77 -11.28
CA ARG A 433 -5.56 6.89 -12.23
C ARG A 433 -5.70 5.42 -11.84
N LEU A 434 -5.58 5.08 -10.55
CA LEU A 434 -5.80 3.71 -10.07
C LEU A 434 -7.24 3.23 -10.34
N ALA A 435 -8.26 4.06 -10.10
CA ALA A 435 -9.65 3.70 -10.41
C ALA A 435 -9.91 3.52 -11.92
N ARG A 436 -9.28 4.34 -12.78
CA ARG A 436 -9.27 4.13 -14.24
C ARG A 436 -8.64 2.79 -14.62
N ALA A 437 -7.52 2.42 -14.00
CA ALA A 437 -6.87 1.14 -14.23
C ALA A 437 -7.78 -0.05 -13.85
N TYR A 438 -8.46 0.01 -12.70
CA TYR A 438 -9.46 -0.99 -12.32
C TYR A 438 -10.63 -1.07 -13.32
N ASN A 439 -11.15 0.06 -13.79
CA ASN A 439 -12.23 0.09 -14.78
C ASN A 439 -11.85 -0.58 -16.11
N ASN A 440 -10.59 -0.47 -16.52
CA ASN A 440 -10.08 -1.06 -17.76
C ASN A 440 -9.75 -2.56 -17.63
N VAL A 441 -9.68 -3.10 -16.40
CA VAL A 441 -9.29 -4.50 -16.11
C VAL A 441 -10.49 -5.35 -15.65
N VAL A 442 -11.55 -4.74 -15.14
CA VAL A 442 -12.79 -5.45 -14.75
C VAL A 442 -13.57 -5.89 -15.99
N PRO A 443 -13.98 -7.17 -16.09
CA PRO A 443 -14.90 -7.63 -17.14
C PRO A 443 -16.22 -6.86 -17.09
N SER A 444 -16.69 -6.39 -18.25
CA SER A 444 -17.92 -5.58 -18.36
C SER A 444 -19.13 -6.29 -17.72
N SER A 445 -19.81 -5.56 -16.83
CA SER A 445 -21.06 -6.01 -16.19
C SER A 445 -22.30 -5.83 -17.07
N GLY A 446 -22.15 -5.21 -18.24
CA GLY A 446 -23.26 -4.72 -19.05
C GLY A 446 -23.97 -3.48 -18.48
N LYS A 447 -23.52 -2.95 -17.33
CA LYS A 447 -24.10 -1.77 -16.66
C LYS A 447 -23.05 -0.68 -16.52
N VAL A 448 -23.10 0.28 -17.45
CA VAL A 448 -22.21 1.45 -17.45
C VAL A 448 -22.92 2.63 -16.78
N LEU A 449 -22.29 3.22 -15.78
CA LEU A 449 -22.73 4.42 -15.07
C LEU A 449 -22.38 5.68 -15.87
N THR A 450 -22.93 6.82 -15.43
CA THR A 450 -22.53 8.16 -15.91
C THR A 450 -21.01 8.30 -15.92
N GLY A 451 -20.47 8.90 -16.98
CA GLY A 451 -19.01 9.08 -17.14
C GLY A 451 -18.26 7.88 -17.72
N GLY A 452 -18.93 6.76 -18.02
CA GLY A 452 -18.30 5.59 -18.66
C GLY A 452 -17.67 4.59 -17.69
N VAL A 453 -18.03 4.66 -16.40
CA VAL A 453 -17.55 3.78 -15.35
C VAL A 453 -18.42 2.52 -15.26
N ASP A 454 -17.86 1.33 -15.25
CA ASP A 454 -18.64 0.10 -15.01
C ASP A 454 -19.14 0.05 -13.56
N ALA A 455 -20.39 -0.40 -13.34
CA ALA A 455 -21.02 -0.45 -12.02
C ALA A 455 -20.23 -1.24 -10.95
N ASN A 456 -19.40 -2.21 -11.35
CA ASN A 456 -18.54 -2.98 -10.45
C ASN A 456 -17.11 -2.42 -10.32
N ALA A 457 -16.66 -1.54 -11.24
CA ALA A 457 -15.28 -1.08 -11.32
C ALA A 457 -14.79 -0.39 -10.03
N LEU A 458 -15.63 0.42 -9.40
CA LEU A 458 -15.26 1.21 -8.21
C LEU A 458 -15.20 0.38 -6.91
N HIS A 459 -15.69 -0.87 -6.90
CA HIS A 459 -15.72 -1.69 -5.68
C HIS A 459 -14.31 -2.02 -5.13
N ARG A 460 -13.37 -2.45 -5.98
CA ARG A 460 -11.97 -2.71 -5.56
C ARG A 460 -11.23 -1.41 -5.15
N PRO A 461 -11.25 -0.32 -5.93
CA PRO A 461 -10.70 0.97 -5.52
C PRO A 461 -11.25 1.48 -4.17
N LYS A 462 -12.57 1.38 -3.94
CA LYS A 462 -13.18 1.76 -2.66
C LYS A 462 -12.77 0.86 -1.50
N ARG A 463 -12.53 -0.44 -1.74
CA ARG A 463 -11.94 -1.35 -0.73
C ARG A 463 -10.47 -1.05 -0.44
N PHE A 464 -9.67 -0.66 -1.44
CA PHE A 464 -8.29 -0.19 -1.24
C PHE A 464 -8.26 1.03 -0.32
N PHE A 465 -9.01 2.08 -0.65
CA PHE A 465 -9.01 3.31 0.17
C PHE A 465 -9.69 3.12 1.53
N GLY A 466 -10.77 2.34 1.58
CA GLY A 466 -11.48 1.93 2.80
C GLY A 466 -10.68 0.95 3.70
N ALA A 467 -9.51 0.48 3.26
CA ALA A 467 -8.59 -0.24 4.15
C ALA A 467 -8.07 0.68 5.27
N ALA A 468 -7.76 1.95 4.96
CA ALA A 468 -7.18 2.87 5.94
C ALA A 468 -8.12 3.16 7.13
N ARG A 469 -7.57 2.96 8.33
CA ARG A 469 -8.23 2.96 9.64
C ARG A 469 -7.22 3.09 10.77
N ASN A 470 -7.65 3.65 11.89
CA ASN A 470 -6.95 3.49 13.17
C ASN A 470 -7.37 2.13 13.77
N VAL A 471 -6.49 1.48 14.51
CA VAL A 471 -6.72 0.13 15.08
C VAL A 471 -6.61 0.20 16.61
N GLU A 472 -7.58 -0.39 17.32
CA GLU A 472 -7.59 -0.38 18.79
C GLU A 472 -6.52 -1.31 19.39
N GLU A 473 -6.29 -2.46 18.76
CA GLU A 473 -5.32 -3.47 19.20
C GLU A 473 -3.85 -3.05 18.99
N GLY A 474 -3.61 -1.95 18.27
CA GLY A 474 -2.31 -1.35 17.98
C GLY A 474 -1.98 -1.24 16.48
N GLY A 475 -1.20 -0.23 16.12
CA GLY A 475 -0.89 0.13 14.73
C GLY A 475 -1.97 0.99 14.07
N SER A 476 -1.76 1.35 12.80
CA SER A 476 -2.76 2.05 11.98
C SER A 476 -2.36 2.03 10.51
N LEU A 477 -3.35 2.11 9.61
CA LEU A 477 -3.13 2.34 8.18
C LEU A 477 -3.70 3.71 7.81
N THR A 478 -2.82 4.64 7.43
CA THR A 478 -3.19 5.91 6.80
C THR A 478 -3.01 5.80 5.29
N ILE A 479 -3.97 6.29 4.52
CA ILE A 479 -3.83 6.54 3.08
C ILE A 479 -4.11 8.01 2.83
N ILE A 480 -3.12 8.71 2.28
CA ILE A 480 -3.27 10.08 1.75
C ILE A 480 -3.10 9.96 0.23
N ALA A 481 -4.20 10.08 -0.50
CA ALA A 481 -4.20 9.89 -1.95
C ALA A 481 -4.53 11.18 -2.70
N THR A 482 -3.93 11.39 -3.86
CA THR A 482 -4.31 12.49 -4.74
C THR A 482 -5.56 12.11 -5.54
N ALA A 483 -6.47 13.07 -5.72
CA ALA A 483 -7.66 12.93 -6.57
C ALA A 483 -7.66 14.06 -7.59
N LEU A 484 -7.72 13.71 -8.87
CA LEU A 484 -7.79 14.67 -9.97
C LEU A 484 -9.23 15.16 -10.17
N VAL A 485 -9.40 16.48 -10.26
CA VAL A 485 -10.67 17.17 -10.55
C VAL A 485 -10.49 18.19 -11.67
N ASP A 486 -11.61 18.62 -12.26
CA ASP A 486 -11.66 19.62 -13.35
C ASP A 486 -10.78 19.26 -14.57
N THR A 487 -10.65 17.97 -14.84
CA THR A 487 -9.91 17.40 -15.98
C THR A 487 -10.66 17.50 -17.31
N GLY A 488 -11.93 17.91 -17.28
CA GLY A 488 -12.87 17.81 -18.40
C GLY A 488 -13.44 16.41 -18.62
N SER A 489 -13.11 15.43 -17.76
CA SER A 489 -13.58 14.05 -17.88
C SER A 489 -14.63 13.74 -16.81
N LYS A 490 -15.88 13.52 -17.24
CA LYS A 490 -16.99 13.08 -16.37
C LYS A 490 -16.71 11.76 -15.61
N MET A 491 -15.75 10.98 -16.10
CA MET A 491 -15.26 9.80 -15.40
C MET A 491 -14.57 10.17 -14.07
N ASP A 492 -13.73 11.21 -14.08
CA ASP A 492 -12.98 11.66 -12.89
C ASP A 492 -13.91 12.33 -11.87
N GLU A 493 -14.89 13.10 -12.34
CA GLU A 493 -15.95 13.71 -11.51
C GLU A 493 -16.70 12.65 -10.69
N VAL A 494 -17.13 11.56 -11.34
CA VAL A 494 -17.84 10.43 -10.70
C VAL A 494 -16.91 9.64 -9.78
N ILE A 495 -15.67 9.38 -10.19
CA ILE A 495 -14.66 8.73 -9.35
C ILE A 495 -14.40 9.53 -8.06
N TYR A 496 -14.28 10.86 -8.18
CA TYR A 496 -13.99 11.75 -7.05
C TYR A 496 -15.12 11.77 -6.01
N GLU A 497 -16.38 12.00 -6.41
CA GLU A 497 -17.50 12.03 -5.45
C GLU A 497 -17.71 10.67 -4.74
N GLU A 498 -17.48 9.55 -5.44
CA GLU A 498 -17.51 8.20 -4.85
C GLU A 498 -16.42 7.96 -3.79
N PHE A 499 -15.25 8.59 -3.93
CA PHE A 499 -14.18 8.56 -2.93
C PHE A 499 -14.37 9.58 -1.81
N LYS A 500 -14.92 10.76 -2.09
CA LYS A 500 -15.28 11.80 -1.11
C LYS A 500 -16.28 11.28 -0.07
N GLY A 501 -17.23 10.44 -0.47
CA GLY A 501 -18.09 9.69 0.46
C GLY A 501 -17.32 8.70 1.36
N THR A 502 -16.24 8.12 0.86
CA THR A 502 -15.41 7.09 1.53
C THR A 502 -14.34 7.68 2.46
N GLY A 503 -13.82 8.87 2.12
CA GLY A 503 -12.80 9.60 2.86
C GLY A 503 -13.28 10.21 4.18
N ASN A 504 -12.34 10.70 4.98
CA ASN A 504 -12.60 11.46 6.20
C ASN A 504 -11.71 12.71 6.38
N SER A 505 -10.86 13.05 5.40
CA SER A 505 -10.17 14.33 5.30
C SER A 505 -10.07 14.75 3.84
N GLU A 506 -10.18 16.05 3.57
CA GLU A 506 -10.06 16.63 2.23
C GLU A 506 -9.14 17.86 2.27
N VAL A 507 -8.18 17.92 1.35
CA VAL A 507 -7.29 19.06 1.12
C VAL A 507 -7.49 19.49 -0.33
N HIS A 508 -8.15 20.64 -0.55
CA HIS A 508 -8.45 21.14 -1.88
C HIS A 508 -7.34 22.09 -2.36
N LEU A 509 -6.79 21.86 -3.55
CA LEU A 509 -5.76 22.70 -4.17
C LEU A 509 -6.35 23.54 -5.31
N SER A 510 -6.30 24.85 -5.17
CA SER A 510 -6.81 25.80 -6.16
C SER A 510 -5.76 26.17 -7.20
N ARG A 511 -6.10 25.92 -8.47
CA ARG A 511 -5.32 26.37 -9.62
C ARG A 511 -5.25 27.90 -9.71
N ARG A 512 -6.27 28.65 -9.26
CA ARG A 512 -6.27 30.13 -9.31
C ARG A 512 -5.20 30.72 -8.41
N ILE A 513 -4.98 30.10 -7.25
CA ILE A 513 -3.91 30.46 -6.31
C ILE A 513 -2.54 30.07 -6.90
N ALA A 514 -2.41 28.86 -7.46
CA ALA A 514 -1.17 28.38 -8.09
C ALA A 514 -0.74 29.18 -9.34
N GLU A 515 -1.68 29.66 -10.17
CA GLU A 515 -1.39 30.48 -11.36
C GLU A 515 -0.83 31.86 -11.00
N LYS A 516 -1.19 32.42 -9.83
CA LYS A 516 -0.55 33.61 -9.24
C LYS A 516 0.81 33.30 -8.57
N ARG A 517 1.26 32.04 -8.60
CA ARG A 517 2.47 31.52 -7.93
C ARG A 517 2.43 31.64 -6.40
N VAL A 518 1.24 31.65 -5.81
CA VAL A 518 1.05 31.62 -4.36
C VAL A 518 1.06 30.17 -3.91
N PHE A 519 1.94 29.81 -2.96
CA PHE A 519 2.10 28.44 -2.47
C PHE A 519 2.22 28.40 -0.93
N PRO A 520 1.68 27.37 -0.26
CA PRO A 520 0.89 26.27 -0.83
C PRO A 520 -0.48 26.75 -1.36
N ALA A 521 -0.96 26.15 -2.43
CA ALA A 521 -2.14 26.62 -3.16
C ALA A 521 -3.46 26.05 -2.58
N ILE A 522 -3.64 26.09 -1.26
CA ILE A 522 -4.76 25.43 -0.56
C ILE A 522 -6.01 26.33 -0.58
N ASP A 523 -7.17 25.78 -0.95
CA ASP A 523 -8.47 26.36 -0.61
C ASP A 523 -8.77 26.05 0.86
N ILE A 524 -8.64 27.08 1.71
CA ILE A 524 -8.80 26.98 3.17
C ILE A 524 -10.26 26.70 3.58
N ASN A 525 -11.23 27.14 2.79
CA ASN A 525 -12.65 27.04 3.11
C ASN A 525 -13.24 25.68 2.72
N ARG A 526 -12.72 25.05 1.65
CA ARG A 526 -13.07 23.68 1.24
C ARG A 526 -12.28 22.59 1.98
N SER A 527 -11.13 22.91 2.56
CA SER A 527 -10.27 21.92 3.25
C SER A 527 -10.68 21.69 4.70
N GLY A 528 -10.67 20.41 5.14
CA GLY A 528 -11.08 20.03 6.48
C GLY A 528 -11.01 18.54 6.78
N THR A 529 -11.19 18.20 8.06
CA THR A 529 -11.09 16.81 8.56
C THR A 529 -12.29 16.45 9.43
N ARG A 530 -12.96 15.33 9.12
CA ARG A 530 -14.08 14.83 9.92
C ARG A 530 -13.54 14.32 11.26
N ARG A 531 -14.16 14.78 12.35
CA ARG A 531 -13.75 14.52 13.74
C ARG A 531 -12.36 15.06 14.13
N GLU A 532 -12.04 16.28 13.69
CA GLU A 532 -10.83 17.01 14.15
C GLU A 532 -10.79 17.23 15.69
N ASP A 533 -11.94 17.12 16.37
CA ASP A 533 -12.04 17.08 17.85
C ASP A 533 -11.34 15.88 18.52
N LEU A 534 -11.00 14.83 17.75
CA LEU A 534 -10.21 13.69 18.22
C LEU A 534 -8.70 13.82 17.92
N LEU A 535 -8.28 14.93 17.29
CA LEU A 535 -6.90 15.17 16.84
C LEU A 535 -6.31 16.50 17.34
N ILE A 536 -7.16 17.44 17.77
CA ILE A 536 -6.76 18.78 18.19
C ILE A 536 -7.30 19.08 19.59
N GLU A 537 -6.41 19.51 20.50
CA GLU A 537 -6.77 19.91 21.85
C GLU A 537 -7.84 21.02 21.88
N PRO A 538 -8.83 20.99 22.79
CA PRO A 538 -10.00 21.89 22.76
C PRO A 538 -9.65 23.38 22.69
N GLU A 539 -8.63 23.84 23.42
CA GLU A 539 -8.17 25.23 23.35
C GLU A 539 -7.59 25.63 22.00
N LEU A 540 -6.92 24.71 21.31
CA LEU A 540 -6.34 24.96 19.98
C LEU A 540 -7.45 24.94 18.92
N LEU A 541 -8.40 24.01 19.04
CA LEU A 541 -9.56 23.91 18.15
C LEU A 541 -10.42 25.18 18.19
N GLN A 542 -10.63 25.78 19.38
CA GLN A 542 -11.32 27.07 19.51
C GLN A 542 -10.61 28.20 18.75
N LYS A 543 -9.27 28.28 18.82
CA LYS A 543 -8.47 29.29 18.10
C LYS A 543 -8.54 29.08 16.58
N ILE A 544 -8.50 27.83 16.12
CA ILE A 544 -8.68 27.45 14.72
C ILE A 544 -10.09 27.82 14.23
N TRP A 545 -11.13 27.62 15.04
CA TRP A 545 -12.51 27.99 14.66
C TRP A 545 -12.68 29.51 14.51
N ILE A 546 -12.05 30.32 15.38
CA ILE A 546 -11.99 31.78 15.24
C ILE A 546 -11.26 32.17 13.94
N LEU A 547 -10.13 31.53 13.64
CA LEU A 547 -9.38 31.76 12.40
C LEU A 547 -10.19 31.39 11.15
N ARG A 548 -10.87 30.23 11.11
CA ARG A 548 -11.77 29.85 10.01
C ARG A 548 -12.89 30.89 9.83
N LYS A 549 -13.47 31.42 10.92
CA LYS A 549 -14.48 32.49 10.85
C LYS A 549 -13.94 33.82 10.31
N LEU A 550 -12.66 34.12 10.55
CA LEU A 550 -11.99 35.31 9.99
C LEU A 550 -11.70 35.15 8.48
N LEU A 551 -11.36 33.93 8.03
CA LEU A 551 -10.99 33.63 6.65
C LEU A 551 -12.20 33.37 5.73
N HIS A 552 -13.31 32.83 6.25
CA HIS A 552 -14.49 32.48 5.45
C HIS A 552 -15.11 33.64 4.65
N PRO A 553 -15.14 34.91 5.11
CA PRO A 553 -15.64 36.04 4.32
C PRO A 553 -14.68 36.52 3.22
N MET A 554 -13.43 36.07 3.22
CA MET A 554 -12.43 36.41 2.20
C MET A 554 -12.57 35.48 0.99
N ASP A 555 -12.16 35.95 -0.20
CA ASP A 555 -11.96 35.03 -1.33
C ASP A 555 -10.77 34.08 -1.08
N GLU A 556 -10.74 32.97 -1.82
CA GLU A 556 -9.73 31.90 -1.70
C GLU A 556 -8.28 32.40 -1.74
N MET A 557 -8.01 33.45 -2.52
CA MET A 557 -6.68 34.00 -2.75
C MET A 557 -6.31 35.00 -1.66
N ALA A 558 -7.23 35.89 -1.29
CA ALA A 558 -7.06 36.81 -0.16
C ALA A 558 -6.88 36.06 1.17
N ALA A 559 -7.64 34.98 1.41
CA ALA A 559 -7.48 34.11 2.57
C ALA A 559 -6.08 33.49 2.64
N MET A 560 -5.58 32.96 1.51
CA MET A 560 -4.27 32.35 1.45
C MET A 560 -3.13 33.38 1.59
N GLU A 561 -3.26 34.55 0.96
CA GLU A 561 -2.26 35.63 1.07
C GLU A 561 -2.20 36.22 2.48
N PHE A 562 -3.34 36.40 3.16
CA PHE A 562 -3.40 36.80 4.57
C PHE A 562 -2.74 35.75 5.47
N LEU A 563 -3.07 34.47 5.31
CA LEU A 563 -2.51 33.41 6.14
C LEU A 563 -1.00 33.27 5.92
N LEU A 564 -0.52 33.41 4.68
CA LEU A 564 0.90 33.42 4.34
C LEU A 564 1.66 34.60 4.96
N ASP A 565 1.08 35.81 4.98
CA ASP A 565 1.68 36.96 5.67
C ASP A 565 1.89 36.67 7.16
N LYS A 566 0.87 36.17 7.87
CA LYS A 566 0.99 35.88 9.31
C LYS A 566 1.91 34.67 9.60
N MET A 567 1.88 33.64 8.75
CA MET A 567 2.76 32.47 8.86
C MET A 567 4.24 32.81 8.63
N LYS A 568 4.58 33.72 7.70
CA LYS A 568 5.97 34.14 7.43
C LYS A 568 6.61 34.92 8.59
N ASN A 569 5.79 35.64 9.36
CA ASN A 569 6.26 36.46 10.49
C ASN A 569 6.49 35.65 11.79
N THR A 570 6.30 34.33 11.76
CA THR A 570 6.38 33.41 12.91
C THR A 570 7.06 32.10 12.50
N LYS A 571 7.72 31.39 13.42
CA LYS A 571 8.37 30.09 13.12
C LYS A 571 7.47 28.91 13.38
N SER A 572 6.58 29.00 14.37
CA SER A 572 5.66 27.93 14.76
C SER A 572 4.19 28.36 14.78
N ASN A 573 3.29 27.39 14.80
CA ASN A 573 1.85 27.62 14.97
C ASN A 573 1.52 28.17 16.36
N ASP A 574 2.26 27.81 17.40
CA ASP A 574 2.11 28.38 18.74
C ASP A 574 2.54 29.85 18.78
N GLU A 575 3.62 30.24 18.09
CA GLU A 575 4.02 31.65 17.93
C GLU A 575 2.95 32.44 17.14
N PHE A 576 2.36 31.84 16.10
CA PHE A 576 1.28 32.42 15.33
C PHE A 576 0.00 32.66 16.17
N PHE A 577 -0.45 31.69 16.96
CA PHE A 577 -1.56 31.93 17.88
C PHE A 577 -1.19 32.82 19.08
N GLY A 578 0.10 32.93 19.40
CA GLY A 578 0.62 33.91 20.36
C GLY A 578 0.58 35.34 19.84
N SER A 579 0.80 35.55 18.53
CA SER A 579 0.78 36.89 17.92
C SER A 579 -0.64 37.41 17.70
N MET A 580 -1.60 36.56 17.32
CA MET A 580 -3.02 36.94 17.15
C MET A 580 -3.76 37.28 18.47
N LYS A 581 -3.08 37.24 19.62
CA LYS A 581 -3.60 37.72 20.92
C LYS A 581 -3.24 39.18 21.22
N ARG A 582 -2.58 39.87 20.28
CA ARG A 582 -2.14 41.27 20.39
C ARG A 582 -2.78 42.11 19.28
#